data_AF-A0A2N5KA81-F1
#
_entry.id   AF-A0A2N5KA81-F1
#
_cell.length_a   1.000
_cell.length_b   1.000
_cell.length_c   1.000
_cell.angle_alpha   90.00
_cell.angle_beta   90.00
_cell.angle_gamma   90.00
#
_symmetry.space_group_name_H-M   'P 1'
#
loop_
_entity.id
_entity.type
_entity.pdbx_description
1 polymer ?
#
loop_
_entity_poly.entity_id
_entity_poly.type
_entity_poly.pdbx_seq_one_letter_code
_entity_poly.pdbx_strand_id
1 'polypeptide(L)'
;MLKQQTSQKGFTIVELLIVIVVIGILAALVLNTFSGVQARARDSQRQTDTNSLATQLEVFYNDNGGYPQLSQISTLSGAKSILKGIDEQSLIAPQDSPAADGTSLQGTASTDLKKYGYVALKNGTACASNSDCTSFSITYQKESGDKAQVTKKSLNQ
;
A
#
# COMPACT_ATOMS: atom_id res chain seq x y z
N MET A 1 34.92 66.56 -3.20
CA MET A 1 34.48 65.18 -3.55
C MET A 1 34.29 64.42 -2.24
N LEU A 2 33.06 64.35 -1.72
CA LEU A 2 32.78 63.74 -0.41
C LEU A 2 32.60 62.22 -0.58
N LYS A 3 33.53 61.46 -0.02
CA LYS A 3 33.61 60.01 -0.10
C LYS A 3 32.67 59.42 0.96
N GLN A 4 31.49 58.98 0.55
CA GLN A 4 30.55 58.29 1.43
C GLN A 4 31.13 56.92 1.83
N GLN A 5 31.41 56.73 3.12
CA GLN A 5 31.77 55.44 3.70
C GLN A 5 30.47 54.66 3.95
N THR A 6 30.26 53.59 3.20
CA THR A 6 29.14 52.66 3.42
C THR A 6 29.47 51.78 4.63
N SER A 7 28.83 52.02 5.78
CA SER A 7 28.91 51.11 6.93
C SER A 7 28.34 49.74 6.54
N GLN A 8 29.20 48.76 6.33
CA GLN A 8 28.81 47.37 6.29
C GLN A 8 28.50 46.92 7.73
N LYS A 9 27.22 46.78 8.05
CA LYS A 9 26.77 46.17 9.30
C LYS A 9 26.95 44.66 9.18
N GLY A 10 27.89 44.09 9.95
CA GLY A 10 28.03 42.64 10.10
C GLY A 10 26.93 42.06 10.98
N PHE A 11 26.55 40.81 10.74
CA PHE A 11 25.66 40.05 11.63
C PHE A 11 26.32 39.88 13.00
N THR A 12 25.56 40.05 14.06
CA THR A 12 26.02 39.78 15.42
C THR A 12 26.01 38.27 15.69
N ILE A 13 26.95 37.81 16.53
CA ILE A 13 27.00 36.40 16.96
C ILE A 13 25.69 36.00 17.68
N VAL A 14 25.05 36.94 18.36
CA VAL A 14 23.78 36.73 19.06
C VAL A 14 22.64 36.45 18.08
N GLU A 15 22.56 37.18 16.97
CA GLU A 15 21.55 36.92 15.93
C GLU A 15 21.71 35.52 15.35
N LEU A 16 22.94 35.07 15.10
CA LEU A 16 23.19 33.73 14.56
C LEU A 16 22.90 32.63 15.60
N LEU A 17 23.18 32.88 16.88
CA LEU A 17 22.86 31.97 17.99
C LEU A 17 21.36 31.73 18.13
N ILE A 18 20.55 32.78 18.06
CA ILE A 18 19.09 32.64 18.17
C ILE A 18 18.54 31.83 17.00
N VAL A 19 19.06 32.03 15.78
CA VAL A 19 18.61 31.30 14.59
C VAL A 19 18.86 29.80 14.72
N ILE A 20 20.06 29.37 15.14
CA ILE A 20 20.35 27.94 15.30
C ILE A 20 19.52 27.29 16.41
N VAL A 21 19.23 28.03 17.48
CA VAL A 21 18.35 27.57 18.57
C VAL A 21 16.93 27.35 18.07
N VAL A 22 16.38 28.32 17.32
CA VAL A 22 15.03 28.20 16.75
C VAL A 22 14.95 27.06 15.73
N ILE A 23 15.94 26.92 14.84
CA ILE A 23 16.00 25.80 13.88
C ILE A 23 16.08 24.46 14.63
N GLY A 24 16.86 24.37 15.72
CA GLY A 24 16.95 23.17 16.55
C GLY A 24 15.62 22.76 17.17
N ILE A 25 14.85 23.71 17.70
CA ILE A 25 13.53 23.46 18.28
C ILE A 25 12.54 23.01 17.20
N LEU A 26 12.50 23.70 16.06
CA LEU A 26 11.58 23.35 14.97
C LEU A 26 11.91 21.97 14.39
N ALA A 27 13.19 21.65 14.19
CA ALA A 27 13.63 20.34 13.71
C ALA A 27 13.21 19.20 14.66
N ALA A 28 13.31 19.40 15.98
CA ALA A 28 12.89 18.41 16.97
C ALA A 28 11.38 18.11 16.92
N LEU A 29 10.54 19.11 16.66
CA LEU A 29 9.08 18.94 16.58
C LEU A 29 8.63 18.21 15.31
N VAL A 30 9.29 18.47 14.17
CA VAL A 30 8.94 17.87 12.87
C VAL A 30 9.08 16.34 12.89
N LEU A 31 10.11 15.82 13.54
CA LEU A 31 10.38 14.37 13.58
C LEU A 31 9.24 13.56 14.22
N ASN A 32 8.57 14.10 15.25
CA ASN A 32 7.54 13.38 15.98
C ASN A 32 6.20 13.27 15.22
N THR A 33 5.93 14.14 14.26
CA THR A 33 4.65 14.17 13.53
C THR A 33 4.67 13.37 12.23
N PHE A 34 5.85 13.17 11.64
CA PHE A 34 6.00 12.59 10.31
C PHE A 34 5.67 11.09 10.24
N SER A 35 5.87 10.35 11.33
CA SER A 35 5.62 8.90 11.40
C SER A 35 4.14 8.54 11.21
N GLY A 36 3.23 9.27 11.85
CA GLY A 36 1.78 9.02 11.77
C GLY A 36 1.17 9.35 10.42
N VAL A 37 1.67 10.38 9.73
CA VAL A 37 1.18 10.78 8.39
C VAL A 37 1.54 9.72 7.36
N GLN A 38 2.79 9.24 7.36
CA GLN A 38 3.20 8.17 6.44
C GLN A 38 2.41 6.88 6.67
N ALA A 39 2.13 6.53 7.94
CA ALA A 39 1.36 5.34 8.27
C ALA A 39 -0.05 5.38 7.64
N ARG A 40 -0.75 6.51 7.80
CA ARG A 40 -2.08 6.71 7.19
C ARG A 40 -2.03 6.69 5.66
N ALA A 41 -0.98 7.25 5.06
CA ALA A 41 -0.80 7.22 3.61
C ALA A 41 -0.62 5.77 3.10
N ARG A 42 0.17 4.95 3.79
CA ARG A 42 0.32 3.52 3.46
C ARG A 42 -0.98 2.74 3.61
N ASP A 43 -1.74 2.98 4.67
CA ASP A 43 -3.05 2.33 4.83
C ASP A 43 -4.05 2.73 3.73
N SER A 44 -4.04 4.00 3.32
CA SER A 44 -4.84 4.49 2.19
C SER A 44 -4.41 3.84 0.87
N GLN A 45 -3.11 3.61 0.68
CA GLN A 45 -2.58 2.90 -0.48
C GLN A 45 -3.06 1.44 -0.48
N ARG A 46 -2.92 0.71 0.65
CA ARG A 46 -3.44 -0.67 0.79
C ARG A 46 -4.93 -0.77 0.47
N GLN A 47 -5.73 0.20 0.91
CA GLN A 47 -7.15 0.24 0.58
C GLN A 47 -7.39 0.42 -0.93
N THR A 48 -6.63 1.29 -1.57
CA THR A 48 -6.73 1.53 -3.02
C THR A 48 -6.32 0.30 -3.81
N ASP A 49 -5.20 -0.31 -3.44
CA ASP A 49 -4.65 -1.51 -4.07
C ASP A 49 -5.63 -2.69 -4.00
N THR A 50 -6.18 -2.94 -2.81
CA THR A 50 -7.15 -4.03 -2.62
C THR A 50 -8.48 -3.79 -3.34
N ASN A 51 -8.90 -2.54 -3.51
CA ASN A 51 -10.07 -2.19 -4.33
C ASN A 51 -9.81 -2.39 -5.83
N SER A 52 -8.61 -2.05 -6.30
CA SER A 52 -8.17 -2.31 -7.68
C SER A 52 -8.18 -3.82 -7.96
N LEU A 53 -7.57 -4.60 -7.07
CA LEU A 53 -7.55 -6.06 -7.15
C LEU A 53 -8.97 -6.64 -7.16
N ALA A 54 -9.84 -6.19 -6.25
CA ALA A 54 -11.24 -6.61 -6.21
C ALA A 54 -11.97 -6.32 -7.52
N THR A 55 -11.73 -5.16 -8.14
CA THR A 55 -12.35 -4.79 -9.42
C THR A 55 -11.91 -5.71 -10.55
N GLN A 56 -10.62 -6.04 -10.63
CA GLN A 56 -10.10 -6.94 -11.66
C GLN A 56 -10.53 -8.39 -11.45
N LEU A 57 -10.71 -8.82 -10.21
CA LEU A 57 -11.27 -10.14 -9.89
C LEU A 57 -12.72 -10.26 -10.38
N GLU A 58 -13.54 -9.20 -10.27
CA GLU A 58 -14.90 -9.20 -10.85
C GLU A 58 -14.87 -9.28 -12.37
N VAL A 59 -13.95 -8.57 -13.03
CA VAL A 59 -13.76 -8.65 -14.49
C VAL A 59 -13.41 -10.09 -14.89
N PHE A 60 -12.46 -10.72 -14.20
CA PHE A 60 -12.11 -12.12 -14.45
C PHE A 60 -13.29 -13.07 -14.25
N TYR A 61 -14.10 -12.86 -13.20
CA TYR A 61 -15.29 -13.65 -12.94
C TYR A 61 -16.29 -13.57 -14.10
N ASN A 62 -16.52 -12.37 -14.64
CA ASN A 62 -17.44 -12.18 -15.76
C ASN A 62 -16.99 -12.94 -17.01
N ASP A 63 -15.68 -13.05 -17.24
CA ASP A 63 -15.11 -13.77 -18.38
C ASP A 63 -15.09 -15.31 -18.19
N ASN A 64 -14.89 -15.79 -16.96
CA ASN A 64 -14.56 -17.20 -16.68
C ASN A 64 -15.59 -17.95 -15.82
N GLY A 65 -16.58 -17.27 -15.26
CA GLY A 65 -17.61 -17.85 -14.39
C GLY A 65 -17.13 -18.23 -12.99
N GLY A 66 -15.93 -17.81 -12.59
CA GLY A 66 -15.33 -18.13 -11.29
C GLY A 66 -14.12 -17.26 -10.98
N TYR A 67 -13.78 -17.09 -9.70
CA TYR A 67 -12.57 -16.35 -9.30
C TYR A 67 -11.30 -17.22 -9.43
N PRO A 68 -10.13 -16.62 -9.74
CA PRO A 68 -8.90 -17.37 -9.93
C PRO A 68 -8.38 -17.89 -8.59
N GLN A 69 -7.77 -19.06 -8.58
CA GLN A 69 -7.05 -19.54 -7.41
C GLN A 69 -5.78 -18.74 -7.17
N LEU A 70 -5.36 -18.67 -5.90
CA LEU A 70 -4.13 -17.98 -5.51
C LEU A 70 -2.93 -18.46 -6.32
N SER A 71 -2.81 -19.78 -6.57
CA SER A 71 -1.68 -20.38 -7.29
C SER A 71 -1.45 -19.78 -8.67
N GLN A 72 -2.46 -19.15 -9.25
CA GLN A 72 -2.35 -18.54 -10.58
C GLN A 72 -2.03 -17.04 -10.53
N ILE A 73 -2.26 -16.38 -9.40
CA ILE A 73 -2.03 -14.93 -9.22
C ILE A 73 -0.98 -14.62 -8.17
N SER A 74 -0.34 -15.64 -7.57
CA SER A 74 0.72 -15.46 -6.58
C SER A 74 2.04 -14.94 -7.17
N THR A 75 2.17 -14.96 -8.50
CA THR A 75 3.33 -14.42 -9.23
C THR A 75 2.91 -13.24 -10.09
N LEU A 76 3.84 -12.31 -10.36
CA LEU A 76 3.52 -11.08 -11.09
C LEU A 76 3.07 -11.39 -12.51
N SER A 77 3.77 -12.33 -13.16
CA SER A 77 3.41 -12.83 -14.49
C SER A 77 2.03 -13.49 -14.50
N GLY A 78 1.75 -14.34 -13.52
CA GLY A 78 0.44 -15.01 -13.38
C GLY A 78 -0.69 -14.01 -13.18
N ALA A 79 -0.53 -13.10 -12.22
CA ALA A 79 -1.49 -12.04 -11.93
C ALA A 79 -1.76 -11.16 -13.16
N LYS A 80 -0.73 -10.72 -13.89
CA LYS A 80 -0.89 -9.89 -15.09
C LYS A 80 -1.60 -10.62 -16.24
N SER A 81 -1.35 -11.93 -16.37
CA SER A 81 -1.98 -12.74 -17.42
C SER A 81 -3.47 -12.97 -17.17
N ILE A 82 -3.87 -13.04 -15.90
CA ILE A 82 -5.23 -13.38 -15.47
C ILE A 82 -6.06 -12.11 -15.22
N LEU A 83 -5.51 -11.15 -14.48
CA LEU A 83 -6.15 -9.90 -14.08
C LEU A 83 -5.78 -8.81 -15.09
N LYS A 84 -6.39 -8.89 -16.28
CA LYS A 84 -6.09 -8.01 -17.41
C LYS A 84 -6.28 -6.53 -17.03
N GLY A 85 -5.20 -5.75 -17.10
CA GLY A 85 -5.24 -4.32 -16.79
C GLY A 85 -5.07 -4.00 -15.30
N ILE A 86 -4.66 -4.97 -14.48
CA ILE A 86 -4.20 -4.66 -13.12
C ILE A 86 -2.94 -3.80 -13.17
N ASP A 87 -2.90 -2.80 -12.30
CA ASP A 87 -1.69 -2.03 -12.06
C ASP A 87 -0.72 -2.87 -11.24
N GLU A 88 0.51 -3.06 -11.76
CA GLU A 88 1.51 -3.93 -11.13
C GLU A 88 1.90 -3.45 -9.73
N GLN A 89 1.80 -2.15 -9.44
CA GLN A 89 2.11 -1.61 -8.11
C GLN A 89 1.02 -1.94 -7.10
N SER A 90 -0.23 -2.10 -7.53
CA SER A 90 -1.31 -2.58 -6.64
C SER A 90 -1.11 -4.02 -6.16
N LEU A 91 -0.20 -4.78 -6.78
CA LEU A 91 0.19 -6.12 -6.36
C LEU A 91 1.36 -6.13 -5.36
N ILE A 92 1.91 -4.95 -5.01
CA ILE A 92 3.06 -4.81 -4.11
C ILE A 92 2.61 -3.98 -2.92
N ALA A 93 2.61 -4.58 -1.73
CA ALA A 93 2.17 -3.87 -0.53
C ALA A 93 3.21 -2.81 -0.12
N PRO A 94 2.80 -1.70 0.51
CA PRO A 94 3.74 -0.71 1.02
C PRO A 94 4.80 -1.34 1.92
N GLN A 95 6.05 -0.86 1.78
CA GLN A 95 7.23 -1.36 2.52
C GLN A 95 7.66 -2.80 2.20
N ASP A 96 7.01 -3.46 1.24
CA ASP A 96 7.53 -4.71 0.70
C ASP A 96 8.78 -4.43 -0.15
N SER A 97 9.81 -5.24 0.05
CA SER A 97 10.96 -5.33 -0.84
C SER A 97 10.73 -6.60 -1.64
N PRO A 98 9.99 -6.55 -2.76
CA PRO A 98 9.52 -7.77 -3.40
C PRO A 98 10.72 -8.65 -3.76
N ALA A 99 10.72 -9.88 -3.26
CA ALA A 99 11.62 -10.92 -3.74
C ALA A 99 11.25 -11.27 -5.19
N ALA A 100 12.18 -11.93 -5.89
CA ALA A 100 12.35 -12.06 -7.35
C ALA A 100 11.13 -12.45 -8.25
N ASP A 101 9.91 -12.61 -7.74
CA ASP A 101 8.70 -12.90 -8.54
C ASP A 101 7.51 -11.94 -8.31
N GLY A 102 7.77 -10.79 -7.65
CA GLY A 102 7.10 -9.52 -7.94
C GLY A 102 5.70 -9.26 -7.37
N THR A 103 5.09 -10.14 -6.57
CA THR A 103 3.83 -9.84 -5.85
C THR A 103 3.97 -9.99 -4.34
N SER A 104 3.13 -9.25 -3.61
CA SER A 104 2.93 -9.37 -2.17
C SER A 104 1.77 -10.31 -1.82
N LEU A 105 1.16 -10.99 -2.81
CA LEU A 105 0.01 -11.86 -2.62
C LEU A 105 0.41 -13.20 -2.00
N GLN A 106 -0.30 -13.58 -0.94
CA GLN A 106 -0.10 -14.85 -0.24
C GLN A 106 -1.44 -15.48 0.15
N GLY A 107 -1.40 -16.75 0.53
CA GLY A 107 -2.59 -17.45 1.01
C GLY A 107 -2.87 -17.14 2.47
N THR A 108 -4.15 -17.15 2.84
CA THR A 108 -4.64 -16.88 4.22
C THR A 108 -4.60 -15.40 4.59
N ALA A 109 -5.28 -15.03 5.69
CA ALA A 109 -5.30 -13.67 6.21
C ALA A 109 -3.89 -13.15 6.51
N SER A 110 -3.41 -12.13 5.78
CA SER A 110 -2.07 -11.58 5.99
C SER A 110 -1.96 -10.93 7.38
N THR A 111 -0.98 -11.38 8.16
CA THR A 111 -0.51 -10.74 9.41
C THR A 111 0.77 -9.93 9.18
N ASP A 112 1.15 -9.72 7.93
CA ASP A 112 2.33 -8.96 7.54
C ASP A 112 1.88 -7.66 6.88
N LEU A 113 2.41 -6.54 7.35
CA LEU A 113 2.20 -5.20 6.79
C LEU A 113 2.62 -5.11 5.31
N LYS A 114 3.48 -6.03 4.88
CA LYS A 114 4.11 -6.11 3.56
C LYS A 114 3.45 -7.13 2.64
N LYS A 115 2.33 -7.74 3.03
CA LYS A 115 1.68 -8.78 2.25
C LYS A 115 0.17 -8.60 2.18
N TYR A 116 -0.39 -8.95 1.04
CA TYR A 116 -1.83 -9.04 0.82
C TYR A 116 -2.23 -10.52 0.88
N GLY A 117 -3.16 -10.85 1.76
CA GLY A 117 -3.72 -12.20 1.79
C GLY A 117 -4.86 -12.32 0.80
N TYR A 118 -4.86 -13.35 -0.04
CA TYR A 118 -5.94 -13.64 -0.98
C TYR A 118 -6.41 -15.08 -0.83
N VAL A 119 -7.73 -15.27 -0.81
CA VAL A 119 -8.35 -16.59 -0.88
C VAL A 119 -9.63 -16.53 -1.70
N ALA A 120 -9.72 -17.41 -2.70
CA ALA A 120 -10.96 -17.66 -3.44
C ALA A 120 -11.74 -18.77 -2.72
N LEU A 121 -13.04 -18.58 -2.54
CA LEU A 121 -13.90 -19.38 -1.66
C LEU A 121 -15.16 -19.87 -2.38
N LYS A 122 -15.57 -21.10 -2.04
CA LYS A 122 -16.90 -21.68 -2.30
C LYS A 122 -17.54 -22.02 -0.95
N ASN A 123 -18.68 -21.41 -0.63
CA ASN A 123 -19.38 -21.62 0.65
C ASN A 123 -18.47 -21.44 1.90
N GLY A 124 -17.49 -20.53 1.84
CA GLY A 124 -16.56 -20.26 2.94
C GLY A 124 -15.32 -21.16 2.98
N THR A 125 -15.19 -22.13 2.08
CA THR A 125 -14.01 -23.00 1.97
C THR A 125 -13.16 -22.61 0.76
N ALA A 126 -11.83 -22.69 0.88
CA ALA A 126 -10.92 -22.44 -0.24
C ALA A 126 -11.24 -23.37 -1.41
N CYS A 127 -11.30 -22.83 -2.63
CA CYS A 127 -11.70 -23.63 -3.79
C CYS A 127 -10.60 -24.62 -4.23
N ALA A 128 -11.05 -25.76 -4.75
CA ALA A 128 -10.19 -26.72 -5.44
C ALA A 128 -9.98 -26.38 -6.94
N SER A 129 -10.87 -25.60 -7.55
CA SER A 129 -10.79 -25.14 -8.94
C SER A 129 -11.39 -23.74 -9.11
N ASN A 130 -11.06 -23.01 -10.18
CA ASN A 130 -11.57 -21.67 -10.43
C ASN A 130 -13.07 -21.61 -10.66
N SER A 131 -13.59 -22.53 -11.47
CA SER A 131 -15.00 -22.62 -11.87
C SER A 131 -15.96 -22.83 -10.69
N ASP A 132 -15.41 -23.21 -9.53
CA ASP A 132 -16.12 -23.42 -8.29
C ASP A 132 -16.13 -22.19 -7.37
N CYS A 133 -15.29 -21.18 -7.64
CA CYS A 133 -15.11 -20.03 -6.77
C CYS A 133 -16.19 -18.97 -6.98
N THR A 134 -17.12 -18.88 -6.03
CA THR A 134 -18.23 -17.91 -6.05
C THR A 134 -17.98 -16.66 -5.21
N SER A 135 -16.88 -16.62 -4.46
CA SER A 135 -16.50 -15.51 -3.59
C SER A 135 -14.99 -15.42 -3.45
N PHE A 136 -14.50 -14.28 -2.98
CA PHE A 136 -13.10 -14.12 -2.59
C PHE A 136 -12.97 -13.23 -1.37
N SER A 137 -11.82 -13.34 -0.70
CA SER A 137 -11.43 -12.46 0.38
C SER A 137 -10.01 -11.96 0.17
N ILE A 138 -9.84 -10.64 0.22
CA ILE A 138 -8.55 -9.96 0.25
C ILE A 138 -8.37 -9.42 1.67
N THR A 139 -7.19 -9.60 2.25
CA THR A 139 -6.86 -9.18 3.61
C THR A 139 -5.54 -8.42 3.63
N TYR A 140 -5.43 -7.44 4.51
CA TYR A 140 -4.19 -6.72 4.76
C TYR A 140 -4.13 -6.25 6.21
N GLN A 141 -2.93 -6.03 6.72
CA GLN A 141 -2.73 -5.44 8.03
C GLN A 141 -2.50 -3.94 7.90
N LYS A 142 -3.17 -3.16 8.76
CA LYS A 142 -2.94 -1.72 8.90
C LYS A 142 -1.73 -1.44 9.76
N GLU A 143 -1.16 -0.26 9.64
CA GLU A 143 -0.03 0.19 10.48
C GLU A 143 -0.39 0.22 11.99
N SER A 144 -1.67 0.29 12.34
CA SER A 144 -2.16 0.15 13.73
C SER A 144 -2.04 -1.27 14.29
N GLY A 145 -1.80 -2.28 13.44
CA GLY A 145 -1.87 -3.69 13.78
C GLY A 145 -3.23 -4.34 13.50
N ASP A 146 -4.26 -3.53 13.21
CA ASP A 146 -5.59 -4.04 12.91
C ASP A 146 -5.62 -4.73 11.55
N LYS A 147 -6.39 -5.82 11.45
CA LYS A 147 -6.63 -6.50 10.18
C LYS A 147 -7.80 -5.85 9.45
N ALA A 148 -7.64 -5.64 8.16
CA ALA A 148 -8.69 -5.24 7.26
C ALA A 148 -8.95 -6.35 6.25
N GLN A 149 -10.21 -6.48 5.84
CA GLN A 149 -10.64 -7.50 4.92
C GLN A 149 -11.69 -6.94 3.96
N VAL A 150 -11.52 -7.24 2.68
CA VAL A 150 -12.51 -7.00 1.63
C VAL A 150 -12.99 -8.37 1.17
N THR A 151 -14.23 -8.69 1.46
CA THR A 151 -14.86 -9.93 0.99
C THR A 151 -16.00 -9.58 0.05
N LYS A 152 -15.98 -10.16 -1.14
CA LYS A 152 -17.07 -10.04 -2.09
C LYS A 152 -17.55 -11.43 -2.49
N LYS A 153 -18.86 -11.51 -2.69
CA LYS A 153 -19.51 -12.60 -3.42
C LYS A 153 -19.78 -12.08 -4.82
N SER A 154 -19.77 -12.99 -5.80
CA SER A 154 -20.13 -12.63 -7.17
C SER A 154 -21.49 -11.92 -7.19
N LEU A 155 -21.57 -10.86 -7.98
CA LEU A 155 -22.81 -10.10 -8.22
C LEU A 155 -23.82 -10.87 -9.09
N ASN A 156 -23.38 -11.95 -9.74
CA ASN A 156 -24.21 -12.75 -10.66
C ASN A 156 -24.93 -13.92 -9.98
N GLN A 157 -24.94 -13.99 -8.63
CA GLN A 157 -25.55 -15.06 -7.83
C GLN A 157 -26.42 -14.50 -6.71
#